data_AF-A0A8X6YUA1-F1
#
_entry.id   AF-A0A8X6YUA1-F1
#
_cell.length_a   1.000
_cell.length_b   1.000
_cell.length_c   1.000
_cell.angle_alpha   90.00
_cell.angle_beta   90.00
_cell.angle_gamma   90.00
#
_symmetry.space_group_name_H-M   'P 1'
#
loop_
_entity.id
_entity.type
_entity.pdbx_description
1 polymer ?
#
loop_
_entity_poly.entity_id
_entity_poly.type
_entity_poly.pdbx_seq_one_letter_code
_entity_poly.pdbx_strand_id
1 'polypeptide(L)'
;MELLVIREHERIGHCGISATLTQFRRKYWIPKGRQLVKTMIRICLICKKYRAKPADRLSDKGIHWKFIVERAPWWEGFYERLVKTIKDPLRKILGRALLPFEELSTIFSEVEVIVNHRPLTYVKNDPEEPEPLTPAHFLELGY
;
A
#
# COMPACT_ATOMS: atom_id res chain seq x y z
N MET A 1 -21.17 28.53 8.83
CA MET A 1 -21.57 27.41 7.94
C MET A 1 -20.37 26.56 7.50
N GLU A 2 -19.24 27.15 7.15
CA GLU A 2 -18.01 26.45 6.73
C GLU A 2 -17.51 25.41 7.75
N LEU A 3 -17.44 25.78 9.03
CA LEU A 3 -17.05 24.87 10.12
C LEU A 3 -17.96 23.64 10.25
N LEU A 4 -19.26 23.78 9.95
CA LEU A 4 -20.20 22.66 10.00
C LEU A 4 -19.97 21.68 8.84
N VAL A 5 -19.65 22.21 7.66
CA VAL A 5 -19.31 21.40 6.49
C VAL A 5 -17.99 20.66 6.68
N ILE A 6 -16.97 21.32 7.24
CA ILE A 6 -15.69 20.69 7.56
C ILE A 6 -15.88 19.59 8.61
N ARG A 7 -16.61 19.87 9.71
CA ARG A 7 -16.90 18.86 10.73
C ARG A 7 -17.62 17.65 10.14
N GLU A 8 -18.61 17.87 9.28
CA GLU A 8 -19.35 16.78 8.64
C GLU A 8 -18.48 16.01 7.65
N HIS A 9 -17.59 16.69 6.94
CA HIS A 9 -16.60 16.09 6.05
C HIS A 9 -15.61 15.19 6.78
N GLU A 10 -15.10 15.63 7.94
CA GLU A 10 -14.22 14.86 8.82
C GLU A 10 -14.96 13.66 9.45
N ARG A 11 -16.20 13.88 9.93
CA ARG A 11 -17.05 12.84 10.55
C ARG A 11 -17.30 11.64 9.64
N ILE A 12 -17.40 11.89 8.33
CA ILE A 12 -17.65 10.83 7.34
C ILE A 12 -16.35 10.26 6.76
N GLY A 13 -15.18 10.59 7.30
CA GLY A 13 -13.90 10.04 6.86
C GLY A 13 -13.44 10.54 5.50
N HIS A 14 -13.71 11.81 5.16
CA HIS A 14 -13.25 12.43 3.92
C HIS A 14 -13.79 11.82 2.62
N CYS A 15 -14.97 11.18 2.64
CA CYS A 15 -15.65 10.51 1.50
C CYS A 15 -16.05 11.42 0.29
N GLY A 16 -15.50 12.62 0.19
CA GLY A 16 -15.67 13.50 -0.96
C GLY A 16 -16.97 14.32 -0.98
N ILE A 17 -17.12 15.10 -2.05
CA ILE A 17 -18.11 16.19 -2.15
C ILE A 17 -19.55 15.65 -2.07
N SER A 18 -19.86 14.58 -2.82
CA SER A 18 -21.23 14.04 -2.87
C SER A 18 -21.65 13.49 -1.52
N ALA A 19 -20.80 12.71 -0.86
CA ALA A 19 -21.10 12.13 0.45
C ALA A 19 -21.27 13.22 1.52
N THR A 20 -20.35 14.19 1.57
CA THR A 20 -20.46 15.33 2.52
C THR A 20 -21.72 16.14 2.27
N LEU A 21 -22.07 16.43 1.00
CA LEU A 21 -23.30 17.18 0.68
C LEU A 21 -24.56 16.41 1.07
N THR A 22 -24.62 15.10 0.80
CA THR A 22 -25.75 14.26 1.17
C THR A 22 -25.97 14.24 2.68
N GLN A 23 -24.91 14.06 3.46
CA GLN A 23 -25.02 14.02 4.91
C GLN A 23 -25.35 15.39 5.51
N PHE A 24 -24.76 16.46 4.96
CA PHE A 24 -25.08 17.83 5.36
C PHE A 24 -26.55 18.19 5.12
N ARG A 25 -27.13 17.72 3.99
CA ARG A 25 -28.54 17.93 3.63
C ARG A 25 -29.55 17.23 4.53
N ARG A 26 -29.12 16.26 5.36
CA ARG A 26 -30.00 15.62 6.35
C ARG A 26 -30.39 16.57 7.49
N LYS A 27 -29.59 17.62 7.72
CA LYS A 27 -29.77 18.57 8.82
C LYS A 27 -29.99 20.00 8.35
N TYR A 28 -29.46 20.38 7.19
CA TYR A 28 -29.46 21.76 6.72
C TYR A 28 -29.82 21.86 5.24
N TRP A 29 -30.72 22.78 4.89
CA TRP A 29 -31.03 23.12 3.50
C TRP A 29 -30.42 24.49 3.14
N ILE A 30 -29.47 24.51 2.21
CA ILE A 30 -28.78 25.73 1.79
C ILE A 30 -28.68 25.88 0.27
N PRO A 31 -28.90 27.10 -0.26
CA PRO A 31 -28.57 27.42 -1.63
C PRO A 31 -27.08 27.20 -1.91
N LYS A 32 -26.74 26.75 -3.13
CA LYS A 32 -25.35 26.53 -3.59
C LYS A 32 -24.49 25.65 -2.66
N GLY A 33 -25.11 24.74 -1.89
CA GLY A 33 -24.40 23.88 -0.94
C GLY A 33 -23.27 23.04 -1.56
N ARG A 34 -23.41 22.62 -2.82
CA ARG A 34 -22.35 21.87 -3.52
C ARG A 34 -21.07 22.70 -3.70
N GLN A 35 -21.21 23.99 -4.01
CA GLN A 35 -20.08 24.90 -4.16
C GLN A 35 -19.39 25.10 -2.82
N LEU A 36 -20.16 25.32 -1.74
CA LEU A 36 -19.62 25.43 -0.39
C LEU A 36 -18.81 24.18 0.00
N VAL A 37 -19.40 22.99 -0.15
CA VAL A 37 -18.72 21.70 0.14
C VAL A 37 -17.46 21.53 -0.70
N LYS A 38 -17.52 21.87 -1.99
CA LYS A 38 -16.35 21.80 -2.87
C LYS A 38 -15.22 22.70 -2.38
N THR A 39 -15.52 23.94 -1.99
CA THR A 39 -14.53 24.89 -1.47
C THR A 39 -13.90 24.38 -0.18
N MET A 40 -14.71 23.88 0.75
CA MET A 40 -14.26 23.34 2.04
C MET A 40 -13.35 22.12 1.87
N ILE A 41 -13.74 21.16 1.03
CA ILE A 41 -12.91 19.98 0.75
C ILE A 41 -11.62 20.35 0.02
N ARG A 42 -11.63 21.40 -0.83
CA ARG A 42 -10.43 21.86 -1.54
C ARG A 42 -9.36 22.40 -0.59
N ILE A 43 -9.72 22.98 0.54
CA ILE A 43 -8.78 23.51 1.53
C ILE A 43 -8.36 22.47 2.57
N CYS A 44 -9.07 21.34 2.69
CA CYS A 44 -8.74 20.25 3.60
C CYS A 44 -7.34 19.67 3.31
N LEU A 45 -6.43 19.77 4.28
CA LEU A 45 -5.06 19.28 4.16
C LEU A 45 -4.98 17.76 3.99
N ILE A 46 -5.88 17.03 4.66
CA ILE A 46 -5.96 15.56 4.58
C ILE A 46 -6.34 15.14 3.15
N CYS A 47 -7.39 15.73 2.58
CA CYS A 47 -7.77 15.47 1.20
C CYS A 47 -6.70 15.92 0.19
N LYS A 48 -6.00 17.03 0.42
CA LYS A 48 -4.87 17.45 -0.42
C LYS A 48 -3.76 16.40 -0.39
N LYS A 49 -3.40 15.91 0.79
CA LYS A 49 -2.39 14.86 0.98
C LYS A 49 -2.79 13.54 0.31
N TYR A 50 -4.06 13.13 0.40
CA TYR A 50 -4.54 11.93 -0.30
C TYR A 50 -4.55 12.06 -1.82
N ARG A 51 -4.68 13.29 -2.34
CA ARG A 51 -4.66 13.56 -3.78
C ARG A 51 -3.25 13.83 -4.35
N ALA A 52 -2.26 14.05 -3.50
CA ALA A 52 -0.88 14.23 -3.95
C ALA A 52 -0.43 12.97 -4.71
N LYS A 53 0.36 13.12 -5.77
CA LYS A 53 0.84 11.96 -6.52
C LYS A 53 1.70 11.12 -5.58
N PRO A 54 1.69 9.77 -5.72
CA PRO A 54 2.54 8.91 -4.89
C PRO A 54 4.02 9.35 -4.91
N ALA A 55 4.51 9.77 -6.07
CA ALA A 55 5.87 10.29 -6.25
C ALA A 55 6.16 11.52 -5.37
N ASP A 56 5.22 12.46 -5.27
CA ASP A 56 5.37 13.68 -4.46
C ASP A 56 5.48 13.32 -2.97
N ARG A 57 4.60 12.42 -2.50
CA ARG A 57 4.58 11.96 -1.10
C ARG A 57 5.82 11.19 -0.67
N LEU A 58 6.46 10.50 -1.61
CA LEU A 58 7.65 9.68 -1.37
C LEU A 58 8.92 10.50 -1.47
N SER A 59 8.93 11.55 -2.29
CA SER A 59 10.02 12.52 -2.38
C SER A 59 10.26 13.23 -1.04
N ASP A 60 9.19 13.54 -0.28
CA ASP A 60 9.28 14.07 1.09
C ASP A 60 10.06 13.14 2.05
N LYS A 61 10.13 11.84 1.73
CA LYS A 61 10.86 10.82 2.50
C LYS A 61 12.23 10.48 1.89
N GLY A 62 12.71 11.25 0.92
CA GLY A 62 13.94 10.95 0.18
C GLY A 62 13.82 9.75 -0.77
N ILE A 63 12.60 9.27 -1.04
CA ILE A 63 12.36 8.14 -1.93
C ILE A 63 12.09 8.66 -3.34
N HIS A 64 13.03 8.42 -4.25
CA HIS A 64 12.89 8.80 -5.66
C HIS A 64 12.06 7.77 -6.42
N TRP A 65 10.84 8.16 -6.79
CA TRP A 65 9.97 7.32 -7.63
C TRP A 65 10.47 7.28 -9.07
N LYS A 66 10.84 6.09 -9.55
CA LYS A 66 11.22 5.86 -10.95
C LYS A 66 10.16 5.00 -11.63
N PHE A 67 9.54 5.53 -12.67
CA PHE A 67 8.63 4.75 -13.51
C PHE A 67 9.43 3.81 -14.42
N ILE A 68 8.89 2.63 -14.68
CA ILE A 68 9.41 1.76 -15.72
C ILE A 68 9.30 2.46 -17.08
N VAL A 69 10.24 2.16 -17.99
CA VAL A 69 10.21 2.70 -19.34
C VAL A 69 8.97 2.18 -20.07
N GLU A 70 8.25 3.07 -20.76
CA GLU A 70 7.10 2.70 -21.57
C GLU A 70 7.52 1.65 -22.62
N ARG A 71 6.73 0.58 -22.78
CA ARG A 71 6.98 -0.53 -23.73
C ARG A 71 8.26 -1.33 -23.48
N ALA A 72 8.75 -1.37 -22.24
CA ALA A 72 9.86 -2.23 -21.84
C ALA A 72 9.39 -3.44 -21.00
N PRO A 73 8.67 -4.42 -21.58
CA PRO A 73 8.08 -5.55 -20.84
C PRO A 73 9.13 -6.47 -20.18
N TRP A 74 10.39 -6.43 -20.63
CA TRP A 74 11.46 -7.21 -19.98
C TRP A 74 11.79 -6.72 -18.56
N TRP A 75 11.54 -5.43 -18.25
CA TRP A 75 11.62 -4.91 -16.88
C TRP A 75 10.51 -5.49 -16.00
N GLU A 76 9.33 -5.74 -16.56
CA GLU A 76 8.19 -6.33 -15.84
C GLU A 76 8.47 -7.79 -15.45
N GLY A 77 9.17 -8.55 -16.30
CA GLY A 77 9.51 -9.95 -16.03
C GLY A 77 10.35 -10.17 -14.75
N PHE A 78 11.17 -9.20 -14.35
CA PHE A 78 11.88 -9.26 -13.06
C PHE A 78 10.89 -9.19 -11.88
N TYR A 79 9.96 -8.23 -11.92
CA TYR A 79 8.95 -8.07 -10.88
C TYR A 79 7.97 -9.24 -10.86
N GLU A 80 7.61 -9.80 -12.01
CA GLU A 80 6.76 -10.99 -12.09
C GLU A 80 7.40 -12.18 -11.38
N ARG A 81 8.71 -12.41 -11.60
CA ARG A 81 9.46 -13.47 -10.92
C ARG A 81 9.51 -13.23 -9.42
N LEU A 82 9.70 -11.98 -8.98
CA LEU A 82 9.66 -11.63 -7.55
C LEU A 82 8.26 -11.86 -6.96
N VAL A 83 7.20 -11.44 -7.64
CA VAL A 83 5.82 -11.70 -7.18
C VAL A 83 5.53 -13.21 -7.13
N LYS A 84 6.11 -13.99 -8.04
CA LYS A 84 5.97 -15.45 -8.06
C LYS A 84 6.60 -16.11 -6.83
N THR A 85 7.71 -15.60 -6.28
CA THR A 85 8.33 -16.17 -5.07
C THR A 85 7.40 -16.12 -3.85
N ILE A 86 6.50 -15.14 -3.79
CA ILE A 86 5.48 -15.02 -2.73
C ILE A 86 4.22 -15.84 -3.10
N LYS A 87 3.77 -15.77 -4.35
CA LYS A 87 2.53 -16.46 -4.78
C LYS A 87 2.63 -17.98 -4.74
N ASP A 88 3.78 -18.55 -5.05
CA ASP A 88 3.96 -19.99 -5.09
C ASP A 88 3.79 -20.67 -3.70
N PRO A 89 4.44 -20.22 -2.61
CA PRO A 89 4.18 -20.76 -1.28
C PRO A 89 2.75 -20.44 -0.80
N LEU A 90 2.23 -19.24 -1.06
CA LEU A 90 0.84 -18.90 -0.71
C LEU A 90 -0.17 -19.86 -1.34
N ARG A 91 -0.03 -20.17 -2.63
CA ARG A 91 -0.91 -21.12 -3.32
C ARG A 91 -0.81 -22.53 -2.75
N LYS A 92 0.39 -22.95 -2.35
CA LYS A 92 0.61 -24.27 -1.73
C LYS A 92 -0.02 -24.37 -0.35
N ILE A 93 0.06 -23.32 0.46
CA ILE A 93 -0.49 -23.27 1.81
C ILE A 93 -2.03 -23.12 1.77
N LEU A 94 -2.53 -22.17 0.97
CA LEU A 94 -3.96 -21.82 0.95
C LEU A 94 -4.81 -22.80 0.13
N GLY A 95 -4.28 -23.35 -0.96
CA GLY A 95 -5.04 -24.18 -1.88
C GLY A 95 -6.33 -23.49 -2.36
N ARG A 96 -7.48 -23.97 -1.86
CA ARG A 96 -8.83 -23.40 -2.14
C ARG A 96 -9.51 -22.78 -0.91
N ALA A 97 -8.80 -22.65 0.20
CA ALA A 97 -9.36 -22.12 1.44
C ALA A 97 -9.68 -20.63 1.32
N LEU A 98 -10.76 -20.20 1.99
CA LEU A 98 -11.10 -18.80 2.21
C LEU A 98 -10.90 -18.50 3.68
N LEU A 99 -9.99 -17.56 3.97
CA LEU A 99 -9.56 -17.29 5.34
C LEU A 99 -10.04 -15.91 5.81
N PRO A 100 -10.35 -15.74 7.10
CA PRO A 100 -10.49 -14.43 7.70
C PRO A 100 -9.15 -13.69 7.71
N PHE A 101 -9.22 -12.38 7.89
CA PHE A 101 -8.06 -11.49 7.83
C PHE A 101 -6.92 -11.91 8.77
N GLU A 102 -7.23 -12.31 10.01
CA GLU A 102 -6.24 -12.70 11.02
C GLU A 102 -5.42 -13.93 10.59
N GLU A 103 -6.10 -14.95 10.07
CA GLU A 103 -5.46 -16.17 9.59
C GLU A 103 -4.61 -15.88 8.34
N LEU A 104 -5.15 -15.06 7.43
CA LEU A 104 -4.41 -14.64 6.24
C LEU A 104 -3.15 -13.84 6.62
N SER A 105 -3.24 -12.92 7.60
CA SER A 105 -2.12 -12.12 8.08
C SER A 105 -1.02 -13.00 8.64
N THR A 106 -1.37 -14.02 9.42
CA THR A 106 -0.41 -14.99 9.98
C THR A 106 0.33 -15.73 8.88
N ILE A 107 -0.40 -16.24 7.88
CA ILE A 107 0.20 -16.94 6.74
C ILE A 107 1.13 -16.02 5.94
N PHE A 108 0.78 -14.75 5.76
CA PHE A 108 1.66 -13.79 5.10
C PHE A 108 2.98 -13.61 5.86
N SER A 109 2.94 -13.51 7.20
CA SER A 109 4.14 -13.44 8.03
C SER A 109 5.01 -14.69 7.90
N GLU A 110 4.42 -15.89 7.84
CA GLU A 110 5.17 -17.13 7.62
C GLU A 110 5.82 -17.17 6.24
N VAL A 111 5.09 -16.77 5.20
CA VAL A 111 5.62 -16.70 3.84
C VAL A 111 6.75 -15.68 3.72
N GLU A 112 6.64 -14.55 4.41
CA GLU A 112 7.71 -13.55 4.48
C GLU A 112 9.00 -14.15 5.04
N VAL A 113 8.92 -14.88 6.15
CA VAL A 113 10.09 -15.57 6.75
C VAL A 113 10.70 -16.56 5.75
N ILE A 114 9.87 -17.36 5.07
CA ILE A 114 10.34 -18.35 4.07
C ILE A 114 11.06 -17.64 2.91
N VAL A 115 10.50 -16.55 2.40
CA VAL A 115 11.10 -15.80 1.28
C VAL A 115 12.41 -15.14 1.72
N ASN A 116 12.47 -14.59 2.93
CA ASN A 116 13.64 -13.91 3.45
C ASN A 116 14.79 -14.86 3.84
N HIS A 117 14.51 -16.11 4.19
CA HIS A 117 15.54 -17.12 4.51
C HIS A 117 15.91 -17.99 3.30
N ARG A 118 15.35 -17.72 2.12
CA ARG A 118 15.65 -18.48 0.91
C ARG A 118 17.09 -18.20 0.45
N PRO A 119 17.89 -19.24 0.13
CA PRO A 119 19.20 -19.07 -0.49
C PRO A 119 19.15 -18.25 -1.79
N LEU A 120 19.97 -17.20 -1.88
CA LEU A 120 20.23 -16.43 -3.11
C LEU A 120 21.39 -17.02 -3.92
N THR A 121 22.32 -17.69 -3.23
CA THR A 121 23.45 -18.38 -3.84
C THR A 121 23.21 -19.89 -3.89
N TYR A 122 24.05 -20.58 -4.65
CA TYR A 122 24.02 -22.03 -4.73
C TYR A 122 24.30 -22.65 -3.36
N VAL A 123 23.47 -23.61 -2.95
CA VAL A 123 23.69 -24.39 -1.73
C VAL A 123 24.61 -25.54 -2.10
N LYS A 124 25.82 -25.51 -1.57
CA LYS A 124 26.81 -26.57 -1.75
C LYS A 124 26.69 -27.59 -0.61
N ASN A 125 27.09 -28.82 -0.87
CA ASN A 125 27.05 -29.91 0.12
C ASN A 125 28.35 -30.04 0.92
N ASP A 126 29.27 -29.09 0.77
CA ASP A 126 30.56 -29.09 1.45
C ASP A 126 30.43 -28.37 2.80
N PRO A 127 30.69 -29.04 3.94
CA PRO A 127 30.60 -28.44 5.26
C PRO A 127 31.69 -27.38 5.55
N GLU A 128 32.74 -27.28 4.73
CA GLU A 128 33.79 -26.26 4.90
C GLU A 128 33.47 -24.92 4.22
N GLU A 129 32.43 -24.87 3.38
CA GLU A 129 32.06 -23.67 2.66
C GLU A 129 31.07 -22.78 3.42
N PRO A 130 31.13 -21.45 3.21
CA PRO A 130 30.27 -20.51 3.92
C PRO A 130 28.80 -20.71 3.56
N GLU A 131 27.93 -20.48 4.55
CA GLU A 131 26.49 -20.54 4.38
C GLU A 131 26.00 -19.67 3.22
N PRO A 132 24.96 -20.10 2.49
CA PRO A 132 24.44 -19.35 1.37
C PRO A 132 23.84 -18.02 1.83
N LEU A 133 24.07 -16.97 1.03
CA LEU A 133 23.53 -15.65 1.29
C LEU A 133 22.00 -15.67 1.16
N THR A 134 21.28 -15.10 2.13
CA THR A 134 19.81 -14.98 2.11
C THR A 134 19.40 -13.50 2.10
N PRO A 135 18.18 -13.15 1.67
CA PRO A 135 17.69 -11.77 1.82
C PRO A 135 17.72 -11.27 3.28
N ALA A 136 17.46 -12.13 4.25
CA ALA A 136 17.46 -11.79 5.68
C ALA A 136 18.81 -11.19 6.12
N HIS A 137 19.93 -11.69 5.58
CA HIS A 137 21.27 -11.14 5.86
C HIS A 137 21.40 -9.64 5.51
N PHE A 138 20.57 -9.10 4.60
CA PHE A 138 20.56 -7.68 4.27
C PHE A 138 19.55 -6.85 5.07
N LEU A 139 18.55 -7.51 5.66
CA LEU A 139 17.49 -6.86 6.45
C LEU A 139 17.87 -6.77 7.93
N GLU A 140 18.63 -7.73 8.43
CA GLU A 140 19.03 -7.83 9.84
C GLU A 140 20.29 -7.02 10.18
N LEU A 141 21.01 -6.49 9.18
CA LEU A 141 22.20 -5.63 9.36
C LEU A 141 21.86 -4.18 9.75
N GLY A 142 20.79 -3.97 10.50
CA GLY A 142 20.36 -2.66 11.01
C GLY A 142 20.31 -2.63 12.54
N TYR A 143 21.46 -2.37 13.17
CA TYR A 143 21.52 -1.70 14.48
C TYR A 143 21.17 -0.23 14.32
#